data_AF-A0A804QR04-F1
#
_entry.id   AF-A0A804QR04-F1
#
_cell.length_a   1.000
_cell.length_b   1.000
_cell.length_c   1.000
_cell.angle_alpha   90.00
_cell.angle_beta   90.00
_cell.angle_gamma   90.00
#
_symmetry.space_group_name_H-M   'P 1'
#
loop_
_entity.id
_entity.type
_entity.pdbx_description
1 polymer ?
#
loop_
_entity_poly.entity_id
_entity_poly.type
_entity_poly.pdbx_seq_one_letter_code
_entity_poly.pdbx_strand_id
1 'polypeptide(L)'
;MAPNEAASITTPSEPESVGGSEMSSEDMAAASPLLSSSSPSPSPSAAPVLESIEELDRKYAPYARRDAYGPMGLGPVSAAEAARLAFAAVVLVPLRVVAGVLVLVVYYLVCRVCTLRVEEDREGGEGDGYARLDGWRRAGAVRCGRALARAMLFVFGFYWIREYDSRLPNAERSVARLPLVGLISKCLGCIFVQRESKTPDFKGVSGAVSERIHRAHQQKNAPMMLLFPEGTTTNGDYLLPFKTGAFLAKAPVQPVILRYPYKRFNAAWDSMSGARHVFLLLCQFVNYLEVVRLPVYYPSEQEKDDPKLYANNVRKLMAVEGNLILSDLGLAEKRVYHAALNGNSLARALHQKDD
;
A
#
# COMPACT_ATOMS: atom_id res chain seq x y z
N MET A 1 -46.30 -48.61 15.25
CA MET A 1 -45.64 -49.76 14.60
C MET A 1 -44.20 -49.80 15.13
N ALA A 2 -44.00 -50.50 16.24
CA ALA A 2 -42.74 -51.19 16.54
C ALA A 2 -42.78 -52.55 15.78
N PRO A 3 -41.68 -53.31 15.58
CA PRO A 3 -40.69 -53.64 16.62
C PRO A 3 -39.20 -53.84 16.18
N ASN A 4 -38.34 -53.98 17.21
CA ASN A 4 -37.24 -54.94 17.51
C ASN A 4 -36.26 -55.45 16.43
N GLU A 5 -35.03 -55.92 16.68
CA GLU A 5 -34.16 -56.26 17.85
C GLU A 5 -32.73 -56.46 17.26
N ALA A 6 -31.62 -55.96 17.81
CA ALA A 6 -30.77 -56.48 18.90
C ALA A 6 -29.67 -57.53 18.53
N ALA A 7 -28.47 -57.27 19.08
CA ALA A 7 -27.33 -58.15 19.40
C ALA A 7 -26.34 -58.62 18.29
N SER A 8 -25.05 -58.92 18.51
CA SER A 8 -23.96 -58.51 19.44
C SER A 8 -22.71 -59.39 19.12
N ILE A 9 -21.48 -58.85 19.24
CA ILE A 9 -20.20 -59.52 19.67
C ILE A 9 -19.60 -60.54 18.64
N THR A 10 -18.32 -60.49 18.20
CA THR A 10 -17.08 -60.80 18.95
C THR A 10 -15.82 -60.57 18.05
N THR A 11 -14.73 -60.05 18.62
CA THR A 11 -13.30 -60.20 18.21
C THR A 11 -12.71 -61.48 18.85
N PRO A 12 -11.54 -62.09 18.46
CA PRO A 12 -10.16 -61.54 18.59
C PRO A 12 -9.18 -62.02 17.47
N SER A 13 -7.96 -61.52 17.24
CA SER A 13 -6.74 -61.75 18.06
C SER A 13 -5.47 -61.15 17.38
N GLU A 14 -4.65 -60.46 18.18
CA GLU A 14 -3.18 -60.20 18.06
C GLU A 14 -2.41 -61.38 18.76
N PRO A 15 -1.07 -61.42 19.03
CA PRO A 15 0.02 -60.41 18.98
C PRO A 15 1.38 -60.95 18.43
N GLU A 16 2.47 -60.18 18.30
CA GLU A 16 3.61 -59.97 19.24
C GLU A 16 4.78 -59.37 18.40
N SER A 17 5.80 -58.61 18.85
CA SER A 17 6.39 -58.26 20.16
C SER A 17 7.34 -57.05 19.97
N VAL A 18 7.35 -56.08 20.91
CA VAL A 18 8.43 -55.72 21.89
C VAL A 18 9.73 -55.17 21.25
N GLY A 19 10.38 -54.09 21.68
CA GLY A 19 10.37 -53.20 22.85
C GLY A 19 11.74 -52.48 22.82
N GLY A 20 11.85 -51.18 23.12
CA GLY A 20 12.23 -50.70 24.45
C GLY A 20 13.62 -50.01 24.43
N SER A 21 13.65 -48.78 24.92
CA SER A 21 14.73 -47.79 25.00
C SER A 21 15.70 -47.99 26.18
N GLU A 22 16.94 -47.48 26.09
CA GLU A 22 17.63 -46.57 27.05
C GLU A 22 19.19 -46.66 27.10
N MET A 23 19.81 -45.46 27.08
CA MET A 23 20.90 -44.93 27.94
C MET A 23 22.41 -45.27 27.76
N SER A 24 23.14 -44.16 27.51
CA SER A 24 24.45 -43.69 28.05
C SER A 24 25.83 -44.29 27.70
N SER A 25 26.73 -43.32 27.48
CA SER A 25 28.16 -43.20 27.83
C SER A 25 29.21 -44.05 27.09
N GLU A 26 30.15 -43.35 26.42
CA GLU A 26 31.61 -43.53 26.63
C GLU A 26 32.41 -42.43 25.92
N ASP A 27 33.23 -41.72 26.71
CA ASP A 27 34.33 -40.86 26.29
C ASP A 27 35.53 -41.71 25.84
N MET A 28 36.22 -41.34 24.75
CA MET A 28 37.69 -41.48 24.68
C MET A 28 38.31 -40.51 23.67
N ALA A 29 39.43 -39.95 24.13
CA ALA A 29 40.14 -38.80 23.60
C ALA A 29 41.17 -39.13 22.50
N ALA A 30 41.65 -38.02 21.89
CA ALA A 30 42.97 -37.79 21.33
C ALA A 30 43.26 -38.20 19.86
N ALA A 31 43.24 -37.21 18.97
CA ALA A 31 44.39 -36.81 18.14
C ALA A 31 44.08 -35.55 17.30
N SER A 32 44.87 -34.49 17.47
CA SER A 32 45.09 -33.42 16.47
C SER A 32 46.51 -33.60 15.90
N PRO A 33 47.01 -32.85 14.89
CA PRO A 33 46.38 -31.96 13.90
C PRO A 33 46.85 -32.25 12.44
N LEU A 34 46.11 -31.88 11.39
CA LEU A 34 46.75 -31.54 10.10
C LEU A 34 45.94 -30.48 9.33
N LEU A 35 46.61 -29.35 9.09
CA LEU A 35 46.20 -28.28 8.19
C LEU A 35 46.14 -28.78 6.74
N SER A 36 45.01 -28.58 6.07
CA SER A 36 45.00 -28.36 4.62
C SER A 36 44.10 -27.18 4.31
N SER A 37 44.74 -26.10 3.88
CA SER A 37 44.13 -24.91 3.32
C SER A 37 43.42 -25.23 2.01
N SER A 38 42.10 -25.05 1.97
CA SER A 38 41.36 -24.87 0.72
C SER A 38 40.76 -23.47 0.73
N SER A 39 41.42 -22.57 -0.01
CA SER A 39 40.87 -21.28 -0.40
C SER A 39 39.58 -21.50 -1.21
N PRO A 40 38.50 -20.72 -1.00
CA PRO A 40 37.41 -20.71 -1.96
C PRO A 40 37.81 -19.83 -3.15
N SER A 41 38.04 -20.46 -4.30
CA SER A 41 38.10 -19.80 -5.61
C SER A 41 36.77 -19.10 -5.90
N PRO A 42 36.76 -18.00 -6.69
CA PRO A 42 35.60 -17.15 -6.86
C PRO A 42 34.53 -17.82 -7.73
N SER A 43 33.27 -17.74 -7.29
CA SER A 43 32.10 -18.23 -8.00
C SER A 43 31.81 -17.41 -9.28
N PRO A 44 31.45 -18.05 -10.40
CA PRO A 44 30.99 -17.36 -11.61
C PRO A 44 29.45 -17.31 -11.63
N SER A 45 28.78 -16.26 -11.15
CA SER A 45 27.31 -16.19 -11.36
C SER A 45 26.59 -14.84 -11.24
N ALA A 46 27.26 -13.68 -11.15
CA ALA A 46 26.52 -12.41 -11.02
C ALA A 46 25.83 -11.95 -12.32
N ALA A 47 26.44 -12.20 -13.49
CA ALA A 47 25.93 -11.77 -14.79
C ALA A 47 24.57 -12.38 -15.19
N PRO A 48 24.34 -13.71 -15.13
CA PRO A 48 23.09 -14.31 -15.61
C PRO A 48 21.87 -13.93 -14.76
N VAL A 49 22.06 -13.67 -13.47
CA VAL A 49 20.98 -13.22 -12.58
C VAL A 49 20.60 -11.77 -12.89
N LEU A 50 21.57 -10.91 -13.16
CA LEU A 50 21.32 -9.51 -13.49
C LEU A 50 20.53 -9.38 -14.81
N GLU A 51 20.93 -10.14 -15.84
CA GLU A 51 20.24 -10.18 -17.14
C GLU A 51 18.77 -10.63 -16.97
N SER A 52 18.51 -11.63 -16.12
CA SER A 52 17.13 -12.08 -15.84
C SER A 52 16.27 -11.03 -15.13
N ILE A 53 16.86 -10.20 -14.27
CA ILE A 53 16.15 -9.11 -13.58
C ILE A 53 15.87 -7.97 -14.55
N GLU A 54 16.81 -7.62 -15.43
CA GLU A 54 16.60 -6.60 -16.45
C GLU A 54 15.50 -7.00 -17.44
N GLU A 55 15.44 -8.27 -17.84
CA GLU A 55 14.34 -8.80 -18.66
C GLU A 55 13.00 -8.73 -17.91
N LEU A 56 12.99 -9.07 -16.63
CA LEU A 56 11.80 -8.98 -15.79
C LEU A 56 11.32 -7.53 -15.64
N ASP A 57 12.25 -6.60 -15.39
CA ASP A 57 11.98 -5.17 -15.31
C ASP A 57 11.47 -4.61 -16.63
N ARG A 58 11.96 -5.11 -17.77
CA ARG A 58 11.44 -4.75 -19.10
C ARG A 58 10.02 -5.25 -19.30
N LYS A 59 9.72 -6.48 -18.89
CA LYS A 59 8.39 -7.09 -18.98
C LYS A 59 7.38 -6.40 -18.06
N TYR A 60 7.81 -6.00 -16.87
CA TYR A 60 6.99 -5.37 -15.84
C TYR A 60 7.39 -3.90 -15.62
N ALA A 61 7.64 -3.18 -16.71
CA ALA A 61 8.16 -1.81 -16.72
C ALA A 61 7.44 -0.81 -15.79
N PRO A 62 6.11 -0.85 -15.59
CA PRO A 62 5.41 0.03 -14.64
C PRO A 62 5.81 -0.17 -13.17
N TYR A 63 6.33 -1.35 -12.81
CA TYR A 63 6.64 -1.74 -11.43
C TYR A 63 8.15 -1.75 -11.13
N ALA A 64 8.96 -1.58 -12.18
CA ALA A 64 10.41 -1.54 -12.09
C ALA A 64 10.87 -0.23 -11.42
N ARG A 65 11.58 -0.35 -10.29
CA ARG A 65 12.17 0.79 -9.57
C ARG A 65 13.44 1.25 -10.28
N ARG A 66 13.54 2.56 -10.50
CA ARG A 66 14.70 3.22 -11.15
C ARG A 66 15.48 4.13 -10.21
N ASP A 67 15.29 3.97 -8.91
CA ASP A 67 15.94 4.79 -7.91
C ASP A 67 17.33 4.25 -7.53
N ALA A 68 18.07 5.00 -6.72
CA ALA A 68 19.46 4.69 -6.40
C ALA A 68 19.65 3.38 -5.60
N TYR A 69 18.55 2.77 -5.16
CA TYR A 69 18.54 1.55 -4.36
C TYR A 69 18.10 0.33 -5.18
N GLY A 70 17.75 0.50 -6.45
CA GLY A 70 17.46 -0.59 -7.38
C GLY A 70 16.28 -1.50 -7.00
N PRO A 71 16.23 -2.72 -7.57
CA PRO A 71 15.16 -3.69 -7.32
C PRO A 71 15.03 -4.02 -5.83
N MET A 72 13.81 -4.02 -5.30
CA MET A 72 13.53 -4.25 -3.87
C MET A 72 14.25 -3.29 -2.90
N GLY A 73 14.87 -2.22 -3.41
CA GLY A 73 15.74 -1.34 -2.64
C GLY A 73 17.05 -2.01 -2.19
N LEU A 74 17.40 -3.17 -2.74
CA LEU A 74 18.55 -4.01 -2.37
C LEU A 74 19.73 -3.92 -3.36
N GLY A 75 19.64 -3.01 -4.32
CA GLY A 75 20.68 -2.75 -5.31
C GLY A 75 21.98 -2.26 -4.68
N PRO A 76 23.10 -2.38 -5.42
CA PRO A 76 24.41 -1.95 -4.95
C PRO A 76 24.41 -0.44 -4.72
N VAL A 77 24.79 -0.02 -3.51
CA VAL A 77 24.91 1.40 -3.15
C VAL A 77 26.37 1.82 -3.19
N SER A 78 26.63 3.03 -3.72
CA SER A 78 27.97 3.61 -3.65
C SER A 78 28.38 3.88 -2.20
N ALA A 79 29.69 3.85 -1.91
CA ALA A 79 30.21 4.13 -0.57
C ALA A 79 29.74 5.49 -0.03
N ALA A 80 29.61 6.50 -0.91
CA ALA A 80 29.11 7.82 -0.55
C ALA A 80 27.63 7.79 -0.13
N GLU A 81 26.78 7.02 -0.81
CA GLU A 81 25.37 6.88 -0.42
C GLU A 81 25.22 6.02 0.85
N ALA A 82 26.05 4.98 1.01
CA ALA A 82 26.08 4.19 2.24
C ALA A 82 26.45 5.06 3.47
N ALA A 83 27.48 5.91 3.34
CA ALA A 83 27.88 6.83 4.40
C ALA A 83 26.77 7.85 4.75
N ARG A 84 26.08 8.40 3.74
CA ARG A 84 24.94 9.30 3.96
C ARG A 84 23.78 8.59 4.65
N LEU A 85 23.48 7.36 4.22
CA LEU A 85 22.42 6.55 4.82
C LEU A 85 22.75 6.23 6.28
N ALA A 86 24.01 5.88 6.59
CA ALA A 86 24.46 5.66 7.96
C ALA A 86 24.33 6.92 8.81
N PHE A 87 24.76 8.08 8.31
CA PHE A 87 24.59 9.36 9.01
C PHE A 87 23.10 9.68 9.25
N ALA A 88 22.26 9.53 8.23
CA ALA A 88 20.83 9.76 8.36
C ALA A 88 20.17 8.77 9.34
N ALA A 89 20.60 7.51 9.35
CA ALA A 89 20.12 6.48 10.27
C ALA A 89 20.47 6.79 11.74
N VAL A 90 21.63 7.40 12.00
CA VAL A 90 22.06 7.75 13.36
C VAL A 90 21.45 9.07 13.84
N VAL A 91 21.30 10.05 12.94
CA VAL A 91 20.89 11.41 13.33
C VAL A 91 19.42 11.68 13.01
N LEU A 92 19.03 11.49 11.75
CA LEU A 92 17.72 11.92 11.24
C LEU A 92 16.61 10.95 11.64
N VAL A 93 16.86 9.64 11.59
CA VAL A 93 15.85 8.62 11.90
C VAL A 93 15.39 8.70 13.37
N PRO A 94 16.27 8.71 14.39
CA PRO A 94 15.82 8.78 15.78
C PRO A 94 15.04 10.07 16.06
N LEU A 95 15.52 11.20 15.53
CA LEU A 95 14.84 12.48 15.64
C LEU A 95 13.42 12.43 15.06
N ARG A 96 13.25 11.85 13.87
CA ARG A 96 11.94 11.71 13.21
C ARG A 96 11.04 10.70 13.91
N VAL A 97 11.58 9.61 14.43
CA VAL A 97 10.81 8.62 15.20
C VAL A 97 10.26 9.28 16.46
N VAL A 98 11.10 10.00 17.23
CA VAL A 98 10.65 10.73 18.43
C VAL A 98 9.59 11.78 18.06
N ALA A 99 9.81 12.58 17.02
CA ALA A 99 8.84 13.57 16.57
C ALA A 99 7.52 12.94 16.09
N GLY A 100 7.59 11.84 15.35
CA GLY A 100 6.42 11.11 14.87
C GLY A 100 5.61 10.50 16.01
N VAL A 101 6.28 9.88 16.99
CA VAL A 101 5.64 9.36 18.21
C VAL A 101 4.98 10.49 18.99
N LEU A 102 5.64 11.64 19.16
CA LEU A 102 5.05 12.81 19.82
C LEU A 102 3.75 13.25 19.12
N VAL A 103 3.76 13.35 17.78
CA VAL A 103 2.57 13.75 17.01
C VAL A 103 1.44 12.72 17.16
N LEU A 104 1.75 11.41 17.17
CA LEU A 104 0.78 10.36 17.41
C LEU A 104 0.19 10.40 18.83
N VAL A 105 1.01 10.68 19.85
CA VAL A 105 0.55 10.86 21.23
C VAL A 105 -0.39 12.06 21.31
N VAL A 106 -0.02 13.19 20.71
CA VAL A 106 -0.91 14.37 20.66
C VAL A 106 -2.20 14.05 19.91
N TYR A 107 -2.14 13.31 18.80
CA TYR A 107 -3.33 12.88 18.06
C TYR A 107 -4.24 11.99 18.90
N TYR A 108 -3.68 11.00 19.59
CA TYR A 108 -4.41 10.14 20.51
C TYR A 108 -5.07 10.95 21.63
N LEU A 109 -4.36 11.89 22.25
CA LEU A 109 -4.91 12.76 23.31
C LEU A 109 -6.05 13.64 22.78
N VAL A 110 -5.89 14.23 21.60
CA VAL A 110 -6.94 15.04 20.94
C VAL A 110 -8.17 14.17 20.68
N CYS A 111 -7.99 12.99 20.08
CA CYS A 111 -9.07 12.05 19.83
C CYS A 111 -9.76 11.66 21.14
N ARG A 112 -8.99 11.28 22.17
CA ARG A 112 -9.50 10.90 23.49
C ARG A 112 -10.33 12.04 24.10
N VAL A 113 -9.82 13.26 24.16
CA VAL A 113 -10.56 14.44 24.65
C VAL A 113 -11.85 14.70 23.85
N CYS A 114 -11.80 14.49 22.53
CA CYS A 114 -12.96 14.63 21.66
C CYS A 114 -14.00 13.51 21.87
N THR A 115 -13.59 12.32 22.35
CA THR A 115 -14.47 11.15 22.58
C THR A 115 -14.86 10.93 24.05
N LEU A 116 -14.25 11.62 25.03
CA LEU A 116 -14.48 11.49 26.49
C LEU A 116 -15.94 11.61 26.98
N ARG A 117 -16.90 11.97 26.13
CA ARG A 117 -18.34 12.07 26.47
C ARG A 117 -19.26 11.32 25.50
N VAL A 118 -18.69 10.51 24.61
CA VAL A 118 -19.44 9.68 23.63
C VAL A 118 -19.35 8.21 23.99
N GLU A 119 -18.41 7.80 24.85
CA GLU A 119 -18.31 6.42 25.34
C GLU A 119 -19.45 6.00 26.27
N GLU A 120 -20.22 6.93 26.86
CA GLU A 120 -21.40 6.58 27.68
C GLU A 120 -22.59 6.03 26.86
N ASP A 121 -22.67 6.29 25.55
CA ASP A 121 -23.77 5.81 24.69
C ASP A 121 -23.45 4.47 23.99
N ARG A 122 -22.42 3.74 24.44
CA ARG A 122 -21.80 2.63 23.72
C ARG A 122 -22.47 1.27 23.98
N GLU A 123 -23.80 1.22 23.96
CA GLU A 123 -24.58 -0.02 23.85
C GLU A 123 -25.25 -0.09 22.46
N GLY A 124 -24.62 -0.82 21.53
CA GLY A 124 -25.26 -1.25 20.29
C GLY A 124 -24.84 -0.48 19.02
N GLY A 125 -23.86 -1.03 18.29
CA GLY A 125 -23.66 -0.71 16.87
C GLY A 125 -22.21 -0.59 16.43
N GLU A 126 -21.75 -1.57 15.64
CA GLU A 126 -20.49 -1.53 14.89
C GLU A 126 -20.63 -0.54 13.72
N GLY A 127 -20.31 0.74 13.96
CA GLY A 127 -20.41 1.77 12.93
C GLY A 127 -19.70 3.07 13.28
N ASP A 128 -18.67 3.42 12.50
CA ASP A 128 -18.04 4.75 12.30
C ASP A 128 -18.28 5.79 13.41
N GLY A 129 -17.66 5.61 14.58
CA GLY A 129 -17.81 6.50 15.75
C GLY A 129 -17.44 7.97 15.51
N TYR A 130 -16.71 8.29 14.44
CA TYR A 130 -16.42 9.67 14.03
C TYR A 130 -17.56 10.35 13.27
N ALA A 131 -18.47 9.57 12.65
CA ALA A 131 -19.53 10.08 11.80
C ALA A 131 -20.71 10.71 12.56
N ARG A 132 -20.76 10.55 13.89
CA ARG A 132 -21.84 11.06 14.77
C ARG A 132 -21.42 12.26 15.65
N LEU A 133 -20.18 12.73 15.54
CA LEU A 133 -19.75 13.94 16.25
C LEU A 133 -20.40 15.16 15.56
N ASP A 134 -21.29 15.87 16.25
CA ASP A 134 -21.90 17.10 15.74
C ASP A 134 -21.35 18.38 16.40
N GLY A 135 -21.43 19.48 15.65
CA GLY A 135 -21.09 20.83 16.12
C GLY A 135 -19.59 21.11 16.31
N TRP A 136 -19.27 21.83 17.39
CA TRP A 136 -17.93 22.36 17.67
C TRP A 136 -16.86 21.29 17.90
N ARG A 137 -17.23 20.12 18.43
CA ARG A 137 -16.31 19.01 18.71
C ARG A 137 -15.76 18.40 17.42
N ARG A 138 -16.62 18.18 16.41
CA ARG A 138 -16.19 17.74 15.07
C ARG A 138 -15.33 18.78 14.38
N ALA A 139 -15.70 20.06 14.48
CA ALA A 139 -14.89 21.14 13.93
C ALA A 139 -13.50 21.21 14.58
N GLY A 140 -13.41 21.05 15.91
CA GLY A 140 -12.16 20.97 16.66
C GLY A 140 -11.30 19.78 16.25
N ALA A 141 -11.86 18.57 16.29
CA ALA A 141 -11.17 17.34 15.91
C ALA A 141 -10.63 17.40 14.47
N VAL A 142 -11.41 17.89 13.51
CA VAL A 142 -10.98 18.04 12.12
C VAL A 142 -9.87 19.09 11.98
N ARG A 143 -9.94 20.23 12.70
CA ARG A 143 -8.88 21.24 12.67
C ARG A 143 -7.58 20.72 13.27
N CYS A 144 -7.65 20.04 14.42
CA CYS A 144 -6.48 19.44 15.06
C CYS A 144 -5.91 18.30 14.22
N GLY A 145 -6.75 17.41 13.70
CA GLY A 145 -6.33 16.34 12.78
C GLY A 145 -5.63 16.88 11.54
N ARG A 146 -6.12 18.00 10.98
CA ARG A 146 -5.46 18.72 9.88
C ARG A 146 -4.08 19.26 10.25
N ALA A 147 -3.92 19.84 11.43
CA ALA A 147 -2.63 20.35 11.87
C ALA A 147 -1.65 19.19 12.12
N LEU A 148 -2.10 18.14 12.81
CA LEU A 148 -1.28 16.99 13.19
C LEU A 148 -0.84 16.17 11.99
N ALA A 149 -1.72 15.92 11.02
CA ALA A 149 -1.28 15.21 9.83
C ALA A 149 -0.34 16.08 8.97
N ARG A 150 -0.36 17.42 9.08
CA ARG A 150 0.64 18.30 8.43
C ARG A 150 1.98 18.18 9.14
N ALA A 151 1.96 18.12 10.47
CA ALA A 151 3.14 17.82 11.26
C ALA A 151 3.71 16.43 10.92
N MET A 152 2.87 15.41 10.75
CA MET A 152 3.33 14.08 10.29
C MET A 152 4.00 14.13 8.91
N LEU A 153 3.40 14.82 7.94
CA LEU A 153 4.04 14.99 6.61
C LEU A 153 5.39 15.70 6.72
N PHE A 154 5.51 16.71 7.59
CA PHE A 154 6.76 17.39 7.89
C PHE A 154 7.80 16.45 8.50
N VAL A 155 7.41 15.57 9.44
CA VAL A 155 8.28 14.54 10.01
C VAL A 155 8.79 13.59 8.92
N PHE A 156 7.96 13.23 7.95
CA PHE A 156 8.39 12.44 6.77
C PHE A 156 9.16 13.23 5.71
N GLY A 157 9.50 14.50 5.96
CA GLY A 157 10.31 15.31 5.05
C GLY A 157 9.53 15.96 3.90
N PHE A 158 8.20 15.88 3.88
CA PHE A 158 7.36 16.57 2.89
C PHE A 158 7.11 18.01 3.34
N TYR A 159 8.11 18.87 3.12
CA TYR A 159 8.05 20.28 3.51
C TYR A 159 7.23 21.12 2.52
N TRP A 160 7.33 20.78 1.24
CA TRP A 160 6.74 21.54 0.14
C TRP A 160 5.88 20.62 -0.71
N ILE A 161 4.59 20.92 -0.78
CA ILE A 161 3.65 20.25 -1.69
C ILE A 161 3.27 21.30 -2.74
N ARG A 162 3.75 21.11 -3.96
CA ARG A 162 3.44 22.00 -5.08
C ARG A 162 2.11 21.57 -5.67
N GLU A 163 1.25 22.55 -5.95
CA GLU A 163 -0.04 22.30 -6.57
C GLU A 163 -0.12 23.07 -7.88
N TYR A 164 -0.43 22.35 -8.94
CA TYR A 164 -0.65 22.89 -10.27
C TYR A 164 -2.13 22.72 -10.60
N ASP A 165 -2.78 23.81 -11.01
CA ASP A 165 -4.11 23.78 -11.59
C ASP A 165 -3.93 23.87 -13.10
N SER A 166 -4.32 22.83 -13.84
CA SER A 166 -4.12 22.81 -15.29
C SER A 166 -4.91 23.90 -16.01
N ARG A 167 -5.87 24.55 -15.33
CA ARG A 167 -6.58 25.74 -15.83
C ARG A 167 -5.71 27.00 -15.83
N LEU A 168 -4.60 27.02 -15.09
CA LEU A 168 -3.70 28.17 -14.91
C LEU A 168 -2.23 27.71 -14.90
N PRO A 169 -1.62 27.43 -16.07
CA PRO A 169 -0.27 26.87 -16.16
C PRO A 169 0.84 27.75 -15.54
N ASN A 170 0.59 29.04 -15.32
CA ASN A 170 1.59 30.01 -14.81
C ASN A 170 1.34 30.47 -13.36
N ALA A 171 0.38 29.89 -12.64
CA ALA A 171 0.13 30.26 -11.24
C ALA A 171 0.76 29.23 -10.30
N GLU A 172 2.06 29.40 -9.98
CA GLU A 172 2.66 28.73 -8.83
C GLU A 172 1.97 29.20 -7.55
N ARG A 173 0.94 28.46 -7.11
CA ARG A 173 0.40 28.65 -5.78
C ARG A 173 1.25 27.81 -4.84
N SER A 174 2.26 28.42 -4.21
CA SER A 174 2.91 27.84 -3.03
C SER A 174 1.91 27.88 -1.88
N VAL A 175 1.37 26.72 -1.51
CA VAL A 175 0.15 26.76 -0.74
C VAL A 175 0.40 26.82 0.78
N ALA A 176 0.19 28.02 1.34
CA ALA A 176 -0.13 28.24 2.76
C ALA A 176 -1.62 27.95 3.10
N ARG A 177 -2.46 27.61 2.12
CA ARG A 177 -3.90 27.30 2.28
C ARG A 177 -4.38 26.10 1.45
N LEU A 178 -3.83 24.91 1.74
CA LEU A 178 -4.23 23.68 1.07
C LEU A 178 -4.98 22.84 2.11
N PRO A 179 -6.24 22.45 1.88
CA PRO A 179 -6.98 21.55 2.76
C PRO A 179 -6.49 20.09 2.67
N LEU A 180 -5.29 19.85 2.12
CA LEU A 180 -4.80 18.52 1.75
C LEU A 180 -4.55 17.61 2.95
N VAL A 181 -4.37 18.19 4.14
CA VAL A 181 -4.24 17.40 5.36
C VAL A 181 -5.60 17.19 6.07
N GLY A 182 -6.65 17.83 5.57
CA GLY A 182 -8.03 17.52 5.94
C GLY A 182 -8.53 16.26 5.25
N LEU A 183 -7.82 15.81 4.22
CA LEU A 183 -8.11 14.56 3.54
C LEU A 183 -7.68 13.35 4.38
N ILE A 184 -6.49 13.34 4.98
CA ILE A 184 -6.05 12.24 5.85
C ILE A 184 -6.93 12.14 7.11
N SER A 185 -7.48 13.26 7.59
CA SER A 185 -8.46 13.28 8.69
C SER A 185 -9.90 12.94 8.25
N LYS A 186 -10.27 13.18 6.97
CA LYS A 186 -11.53 12.69 6.34
C LYS A 186 -11.41 11.25 5.82
N CYS A 187 -10.19 10.70 5.72
CA CYS A 187 -9.90 9.30 5.39
C CYS A 187 -10.34 8.33 6.50
N LEU A 188 -10.86 8.79 7.63
CA LEU A 188 -11.59 7.90 8.53
C LEU A 188 -12.99 7.51 7.98
N GLY A 189 -13.40 8.07 6.84
CA GLY A 189 -14.45 7.49 5.98
C GLY A 189 -13.90 6.59 4.87
N CYS A 190 -12.64 6.14 4.95
CA CYS A 190 -12.09 5.13 4.05
C CYS A 190 -12.91 3.85 4.21
N ILE A 191 -13.62 3.45 3.15
CA ILE A 191 -14.04 2.07 3.03
C ILE A 191 -12.75 1.27 2.88
N PHE A 192 -12.32 0.59 3.95
CA PHE A 192 -11.44 -0.55 3.80
C PHE A 192 -12.25 -1.60 3.05
N VAL A 193 -11.99 -1.69 1.75
CA VAL A 193 -12.57 -2.72 0.90
C VAL A 193 -11.94 -4.04 1.35
N GLN A 194 -12.57 -4.72 2.30
CA GLN A 194 -12.34 -6.14 2.51
C GLN A 194 -12.77 -6.83 1.22
N ARG A 195 -11.80 -7.43 0.52
CA ARG A 195 -12.03 -8.07 -0.79
C ARG A 195 -12.78 -9.39 -0.68
N GLU A 196 -13.12 -9.83 0.52
CA GLU A 196 -13.62 -11.17 0.82
C GLU A 196 -14.66 -11.12 1.96
N SER A 197 -15.92 -10.84 1.63
CA SER A 197 -17.05 -11.42 2.36
C SER A 197 -18.17 -11.68 1.37
N LYS A 198 -18.31 -12.95 0.98
CA LYS A 198 -19.45 -13.44 0.21
C LYS A 198 -20.62 -13.59 1.17
N THR A 199 -21.39 -12.54 1.38
CA THR A 199 -22.75 -12.65 1.91
C THR A 199 -23.75 -12.34 0.79
N PRO A 200 -24.82 -13.14 0.64
CA PRO A 200 -25.71 -13.10 -0.52
C PRO A 200 -26.55 -11.81 -0.66
N ASP A 201 -26.67 -10.99 0.41
CA ASP A 201 -27.44 -9.74 0.42
C ASP A 201 -26.59 -8.45 0.31
N PHE A 202 -25.26 -8.56 0.17
CA PHE A 202 -24.41 -7.37 0.08
C PHE A 202 -24.41 -6.84 -1.36
N LYS A 203 -24.78 -5.57 -1.59
CA LYS A 203 -24.71 -4.86 -2.90
C LYS A 203 -23.27 -4.70 -3.45
N GLY A 204 -22.33 -5.49 -2.96
CA GLY A 204 -20.92 -5.37 -3.23
C GLY A 204 -20.34 -4.06 -2.71
N VAL A 205 -19.02 -3.97 -2.80
CA VAL A 205 -18.27 -2.75 -2.48
C VAL A 205 -18.63 -1.60 -3.44
N SER A 206 -18.95 -1.93 -4.70
CA SER A 206 -19.31 -0.96 -5.74
C SER A 206 -20.62 -0.25 -5.47
N GLY A 207 -21.62 -0.92 -4.89
CA GLY A 207 -22.89 -0.31 -4.51
C GLY A 207 -22.71 0.75 -3.42
N ALA A 208 -21.97 0.41 -2.35
CA ALA A 208 -21.66 1.33 -1.26
C ALA A 208 -20.83 2.54 -1.73
N VAL A 209 -19.88 2.32 -2.65
CA VAL A 209 -19.09 3.41 -3.26
C VAL A 209 -19.99 4.32 -4.09
N SER A 210 -20.88 3.76 -4.93
CA SER A 210 -21.76 4.55 -5.80
C SER A 210 -22.72 5.42 -5.00
N GLU A 211 -23.32 4.90 -3.92
CA GLU A 211 -24.21 5.67 -3.05
C GLU A 211 -23.49 6.86 -2.39
N ARG A 212 -22.26 6.63 -1.89
CA ARG A 212 -21.46 7.70 -1.30
C ARG A 212 -21.06 8.77 -2.32
N ILE A 213 -20.74 8.37 -3.56
CA ILE A 213 -20.46 9.33 -4.65
C ILE A 213 -21.68 10.19 -4.92
N HIS A 214 -22.87 9.59 -5.04
CA HIS A 214 -24.11 10.35 -5.26
C HIS A 214 -24.39 11.31 -4.10
N ARG A 215 -24.22 10.84 -2.86
CA ARG A 215 -24.38 11.69 -1.67
C ARG A 215 -23.39 12.86 -1.67
N ALA A 216 -22.13 12.61 -1.99
CA ALA A 216 -21.10 13.64 -2.09
C ALA A 216 -21.39 14.66 -3.20
N HIS A 217 -22.02 14.23 -4.29
CA HIS A 217 -22.39 15.08 -5.41
C HIS A 217 -23.62 15.95 -5.11
N GLN A 218 -24.65 15.38 -4.49
CA GLN A 218 -25.93 16.04 -4.24
C GLN A 218 -25.93 16.92 -2.99
N GLN A 219 -25.22 16.52 -1.93
CA GLN A 219 -25.22 17.24 -0.67
C GLN A 219 -24.01 18.17 -0.57
N LYS A 220 -24.25 19.49 -0.55
CA LYS A 220 -23.19 20.51 -0.40
C LYS A 220 -22.31 20.32 0.85
N ASN A 221 -22.85 19.69 1.90
CA ASN A 221 -22.16 19.44 3.16
C ASN A 221 -21.57 18.01 3.28
N ALA A 222 -21.76 17.15 2.28
CA ALA A 222 -21.18 15.82 2.31
C ALA A 222 -19.66 15.89 2.07
N PRO A 223 -18.87 14.99 2.69
CA PRO A 223 -17.44 14.96 2.48
C PRO A 223 -17.12 14.52 1.05
N MET A 224 -16.20 15.24 0.39
CA MET A 224 -15.61 14.77 -0.87
C MET A 224 -14.91 13.42 -0.68
N MET A 225 -15.07 12.53 -1.65
CA MET A 225 -14.46 11.21 -1.68
C MET A 225 -13.22 11.23 -2.57
N LEU A 226 -12.12 10.62 -2.11
CA LEU A 226 -10.92 10.37 -2.91
C LEU A 226 -10.86 8.88 -3.26
N LEU A 227 -10.62 8.57 -4.53
CA LEU A 227 -10.55 7.21 -5.06
C LEU A 227 -9.25 7.03 -5.85
N PHE A 228 -8.65 5.85 -5.74
CA PHE A 228 -7.48 5.44 -6.50
C PHE A 228 -7.89 4.33 -7.49
N PRO A 229 -8.30 4.70 -8.71
CA PRO A 229 -8.92 3.73 -9.64
C PRO A 229 -7.94 2.65 -10.12
N GLU A 230 -6.63 2.91 -10.12
CA GLU A 230 -5.59 1.90 -10.41
C GLU A 230 -5.58 0.77 -9.37
N GLY A 231 -5.87 1.11 -8.10
CA GLY A 231 -5.84 0.17 -6.98
C GLY A 231 -4.45 -0.34 -6.60
N THR A 232 -3.40 0.26 -7.16
CA THR A 232 -1.99 0.11 -6.76
C THR A 232 -1.20 1.34 -7.22
N THR A 233 0.09 1.35 -6.93
CA THR A 233 1.10 2.36 -7.28
C THR A 233 2.00 1.84 -8.41
N THR A 234 2.59 2.76 -9.17
CA THR A 234 3.61 2.50 -10.19
C THR A 234 4.91 3.24 -9.86
N ASN A 235 5.92 3.08 -10.73
CA ASN A 235 7.16 3.83 -10.68
C ASN A 235 7.04 5.32 -11.04
N GLY A 236 5.86 5.77 -11.50
CA GLY A 236 5.56 7.17 -11.80
C GLY A 236 5.62 7.56 -13.28
N ASP A 237 6.08 6.67 -14.16
CA ASP A 237 6.13 6.90 -15.61
C ASP A 237 4.89 6.32 -16.33
N TYR A 238 4.21 5.37 -15.68
CA TYR A 238 3.10 4.62 -16.24
C TYR A 238 1.79 4.85 -15.49
N LEU A 239 0.68 4.81 -16.23
CA LEU A 239 -0.67 4.85 -15.70
C LEU A 239 -1.37 3.51 -15.99
N LEU A 240 -1.83 2.82 -14.95
CA LEU A 240 -2.46 1.50 -15.08
C LEU A 240 -3.94 1.58 -15.49
N PRO A 241 -4.58 0.46 -15.89
CA PRO A 241 -6.00 0.44 -16.21
C PRO A 241 -6.85 0.77 -14.98
N PHE A 242 -7.86 1.61 -15.18
CA PHE A 242 -8.74 2.05 -14.12
C PHE A 242 -9.84 1.02 -13.86
N LYS A 243 -10.06 0.71 -12.57
CA LYS A 243 -11.21 -0.10 -12.16
C LYS A 243 -12.50 0.70 -12.33
N THR A 244 -13.51 0.05 -12.88
CA THR A 244 -14.79 0.67 -13.25
C THR A 244 -15.69 1.01 -12.07
N GLY A 245 -15.44 0.45 -10.88
CA GLY A 245 -16.35 0.55 -9.74
C GLY A 245 -16.72 1.98 -9.34
N ALA A 246 -15.79 2.92 -9.48
CA ALA A 246 -16.04 4.35 -9.22
C ALA A 246 -16.90 5.03 -10.28
N PHE A 247 -16.80 4.57 -11.53
CA PHE A 247 -17.42 5.18 -12.70
C PHE A 247 -18.88 4.73 -12.92
N LEU A 248 -19.30 3.65 -12.23
CA LEU A 248 -20.70 3.21 -12.18
C LEU A 248 -21.65 4.28 -11.65
N ALA A 249 -21.15 5.23 -10.87
CA ALA A 249 -21.96 6.30 -10.30
C ALA A 249 -22.39 7.36 -11.32
N LYS A 250 -21.86 7.37 -12.56
CA LYS A 250 -22.20 8.33 -13.63
C LYS A 250 -22.02 9.81 -13.26
N ALA A 251 -21.39 10.08 -12.12
CA ALA A 251 -21.15 11.42 -11.61
C ALA A 251 -19.90 12.04 -12.25
N PRO A 252 -19.82 13.39 -12.34
CA PRO A 252 -18.61 14.07 -12.75
C PRO A 252 -17.45 13.76 -11.79
N VAL A 253 -16.24 13.60 -12.34
CA VAL A 253 -15.03 13.35 -11.55
C VAL A 253 -14.06 14.51 -11.67
N GLN A 254 -13.28 14.73 -10.62
CA GLN A 254 -12.17 15.68 -10.62
C GLN A 254 -10.86 14.87 -10.68
N PRO A 255 -10.24 14.70 -11.86
CA PRO A 255 -8.99 13.96 -11.96
C PRO A 255 -7.86 14.73 -11.27
N VAL A 256 -7.02 14.00 -10.52
CA VAL A 256 -5.87 14.54 -9.81
C VAL A 256 -4.70 13.58 -10.00
N ILE A 257 -3.56 14.09 -10.47
CA ILE A 257 -2.33 13.34 -10.64
C ILE A 257 -1.40 13.68 -9.48
N LEU A 258 -0.92 12.66 -8.78
CA LEU A 258 0.08 12.79 -7.73
C LEU A 258 1.43 12.35 -8.28
N ARG A 259 2.39 13.28 -8.37
CA ARG A 259 3.77 12.96 -8.78
C ARG A 259 4.68 13.03 -7.57
N TYR A 260 5.63 12.11 -7.49
CA TYR A 260 6.64 12.06 -6.45
C TYR A 260 8.02 12.29 -7.06
N PRO A 261 8.42 13.53 -7.39
CA PRO A 261 9.76 13.78 -7.89
C PRO A 261 10.80 13.34 -6.87
N TYR A 262 11.81 12.61 -7.31
CA TYR A 262 12.89 12.15 -6.46
C TYR A 262 14.25 12.34 -7.11
N LYS A 263 15.28 12.51 -6.28
CA LYS A 263 16.68 12.50 -6.70
C LYS A 263 17.37 11.17 -6.43
N ARG A 264 16.98 10.47 -5.35
CA ARG A 264 17.68 9.26 -4.86
C ARG A 264 16.74 8.12 -4.55
N PHE A 265 15.63 8.39 -3.86
CA PHE A 265 14.66 7.38 -3.46
C PHE A 265 13.26 7.80 -3.87
N ASN A 266 12.55 6.89 -4.53
CA ASN A 266 11.15 7.11 -4.87
C ASN A 266 10.27 6.85 -3.65
N ALA A 267 9.58 7.89 -3.19
CA ALA A 267 8.65 7.85 -2.07
C ALA A 267 7.36 7.08 -2.37
N ALA A 268 7.08 6.73 -3.63
CA ALA A 268 6.02 5.79 -3.96
C ALA A 268 6.40 4.38 -3.48
N TRP A 269 5.52 3.78 -2.67
CA TRP A 269 5.69 2.39 -2.25
C TRP A 269 5.24 1.47 -3.37
N ASP A 270 6.20 0.97 -4.17
CA ASP A 270 5.92 0.12 -5.33
C ASP A 270 6.37 -1.33 -5.11
N SER A 271 7.68 -1.56 -5.24
CA SER A 271 8.29 -2.90 -5.27
C SER A 271 9.39 -3.09 -4.23
N MET A 272 9.04 -2.96 -2.94
CA MET A 272 9.96 -3.13 -1.81
C MET A 272 9.19 -3.48 -0.52
N SER A 273 9.85 -4.08 0.46
CA SER A 273 9.27 -4.32 1.79
C SER A 273 8.90 -3.01 2.51
N GLY A 274 7.79 -3.04 3.26
CA GLY A 274 7.28 -1.84 3.95
C GLY A 274 8.26 -1.27 4.97
N ALA A 275 8.94 -2.13 5.74
CA ALA A 275 9.93 -1.69 6.72
C ALA A 275 11.13 -0.97 6.06
N ARG A 276 11.64 -1.51 4.95
CA ARG A 276 12.73 -0.89 4.20
C ARG A 276 12.28 0.41 3.55
N HIS A 277 11.04 0.46 3.04
CA HIS A 277 10.45 1.69 2.52
C HIS A 277 10.39 2.80 3.56
N VAL A 278 9.86 2.51 4.75
CA VAL A 278 9.78 3.49 5.83
C VAL A 278 11.16 3.93 6.28
N PHE A 279 12.12 3.00 6.42
CA PHE A 279 13.49 3.34 6.79
C PHE A 279 14.15 4.30 5.79
N LEU A 280 14.10 3.98 4.48
CA LEU A 280 14.68 4.82 3.44
C LEU A 280 13.98 6.18 3.34
N LEU A 281 12.65 6.22 3.49
CA LEU A 281 11.88 7.46 3.53
C LEU A 281 12.28 8.35 4.72
N LEU A 282 12.47 7.75 5.91
CA LEU A 282 12.93 8.47 7.10
C LEU A 282 14.37 8.98 6.96
N CYS A 283 15.21 8.29 6.20
CA CYS A 283 16.57 8.73 5.91
C CYS A 283 16.64 9.90 4.90
N GLN A 284 15.57 10.17 4.14
CA GLN A 284 15.57 11.30 3.20
C GLN A 284 15.30 12.62 3.89
N PHE A 285 16.24 13.56 3.75
CA PHE A 285 16.08 14.91 4.31
C PHE A 285 14.83 15.63 3.76
N VAL A 286 14.65 15.65 2.44
CA VAL A 286 13.51 16.32 1.78
C VAL A 286 12.83 15.35 0.83
N ASN A 287 11.50 15.32 0.89
CA ASN A 287 10.61 14.63 -0.03
C ASN A 287 9.71 15.64 -0.76
N TYR A 288 9.47 15.39 -2.04
CA TYR A 288 8.65 16.24 -2.90
C TYR A 288 7.37 15.53 -3.29
N LEU A 289 6.26 16.26 -3.25
CA LEU A 289 4.97 15.83 -3.77
C LEU A 289 4.42 16.95 -4.63
N GLU A 290 4.07 16.62 -5.86
CA GLU A 290 3.38 17.51 -6.77
C GLU A 290 1.96 17.00 -7.00
N VAL A 291 1.00 17.91 -6.92
CA VAL A 291 -0.42 17.64 -7.10
C VAL A 291 -0.88 18.40 -8.33
N VAL A 292 -1.19 17.70 -9.42
CA VAL A 292 -1.74 18.31 -10.63
C VAL A 292 -3.24 18.07 -10.66
N ARG A 293 -4.03 19.13 -10.58
CA ARG A 293 -5.49 19.08 -10.71
C ARG A 293 -5.88 19.38 -12.14
N LEU A 294 -6.66 18.48 -12.72
CA LEU A 294 -7.19 18.63 -14.07
C LEU A 294 -8.52 19.41 -14.03
N PRO A 295 -9.17 19.71 -15.17
CA PRO A 295 -10.55 20.19 -15.13
C PRO A 295 -11.51 19.09 -14.67
N VAL A 296 -12.68 19.46 -14.16
CA VAL A 296 -13.73 18.47 -13.84
C VAL A 296 -14.18 17.81 -15.14
N TYR A 297 -14.16 16.48 -15.17
CA TYR A 297 -14.61 15.68 -16.29
C TYR A 297 -16.08 15.32 -16.13
N TYR A 298 -16.88 15.66 -17.12
CA TYR A 298 -18.31 15.34 -17.17
C TYR A 298 -18.53 14.20 -18.16
N PRO A 299 -19.13 13.07 -17.74
CA PRO A 299 -19.35 11.94 -18.64
C PRO A 299 -20.43 12.28 -19.69
N SER A 300 -20.16 11.92 -20.93
CA SER A 300 -21.13 11.91 -22.04
C SER A 300 -22.18 10.81 -21.85
N GLU A 301 -23.28 10.85 -22.59
CA GLU A 301 -24.32 9.80 -22.51
C GLU A 301 -23.75 8.40 -22.82
N GLN A 302 -22.86 8.29 -23.81
CA GLN A 302 -22.19 7.02 -24.13
C GLN A 302 -21.35 6.49 -22.96
N GLU A 303 -20.64 7.37 -22.26
CA GLU A 303 -19.83 7.02 -21.08
C GLU A 303 -20.69 6.70 -19.85
N LYS A 304 -21.88 7.29 -19.74
CA LYS A 304 -22.86 6.94 -18.71
C LYS A 304 -23.43 5.54 -18.95
N ASP A 305 -23.50 5.09 -20.20
CA ASP A 305 -23.95 3.76 -20.58
C ASP A 305 -22.83 2.71 -20.51
N ASP A 306 -21.60 3.09 -20.82
CA ASP A 306 -20.40 2.26 -20.67
C ASP A 306 -19.40 2.84 -19.64
N PRO A 307 -19.44 2.39 -18.37
CA PRO A 307 -18.49 2.78 -17.33
C PRO A 307 -17.03 2.41 -17.63
N LYS A 308 -16.77 1.40 -18.47
CA LYS A 308 -15.39 1.06 -18.90
C LYS A 308 -14.87 2.13 -19.86
N LEU A 309 -15.71 2.56 -20.80
CA LEU A 309 -15.39 3.67 -21.69
C LEU A 309 -15.11 4.95 -20.88
N TYR A 310 -15.96 5.27 -19.91
CA TYR A 310 -15.74 6.41 -19.02
C TYR A 310 -14.40 6.34 -18.30
N ALA A 311 -14.12 5.21 -17.64
CA ALA A 311 -12.86 5.00 -16.93
C ALA A 311 -11.63 5.13 -17.87
N ASN A 312 -11.71 4.57 -19.07
CA ASN A 312 -10.64 4.61 -20.05
C ASN A 312 -10.41 6.01 -20.63
N ASN A 313 -11.47 6.79 -20.86
CA ASN A 313 -11.33 8.16 -21.37
C ASN A 313 -10.73 9.10 -20.32
N VAL A 314 -11.16 8.98 -19.06
CA VAL A 314 -10.54 9.73 -17.95
C VAL A 314 -9.07 9.32 -17.78
N ARG A 315 -8.76 8.03 -17.89
CA ARG A 315 -7.38 7.53 -17.88
C ARG A 315 -6.54 8.13 -19.01
N LYS A 316 -7.05 8.14 -20.25
CA LYS A 316 -6.36 8.74 -21.40
C LYS A 316 -6.10 10.23 -21.21
N LEU A 317 -7.09 10.98 -20.71
CA LEU A 317 -6.92 12.39 -20.37
C LEU A 317 -5.81 12.58 -19.35
N MET A 318 -5.82 11.82 -18.26
CA MET A 318 -4.77 11.89 -17.23
C MET A 318 -3.39 11.51 -17.78
N ALA A 319 -3.31 10.56 -18.70
CA ALA A 319 -2.05 10.16 -19.32
C ALA A 319 -1.47 11.26 -20.22
N VAL A 320 -2.32 11.93 -21.01
CA VAL A 320 -1.90 13.05 -21.86
C VAL A 320 -1.42 14.23 -21.01
N GLU A 321 -2.22 14.68 -20.05
CA GLU A 321 -1.89 15.82 -19.18
C GLU A 321 -0.71 15.53 -18.24
N GLY A 322 -0.56 14.27 -17.82
CA GLY A 322 0.52 13.82 -16.95
C GLY A 322 1.81 13.46 -17.68
N ASN A 323 1.80 13.41 -19.02
CA ASN A 323 2.86 12.80 -19.83
C ASN A 323 3.23 11.39 -19.32
N LEU A 324 2.22 10.53 -19.12
CA LEU A 324 2.35 9.18 -18.60
C LEU A 324 2.10 8.15 -19.71
N ILE A 325 2.79 7.02 -19.63
CA ILE A 325 2.67 5.91 -20.57
C ILE A 325 1.52 4.99 -20.12
N LEU A 326 0.61 4.67 -21.02
CA LEU A 326 -0.45 3.71 -20.72
C LEU A 326 0.12 2.28 -20.71
N SER A 327 -0.19 1.52 -19.67
CA SER A 327 0.16 0.09 -19.54
C SER A 327 -1.09 -0.76 -19.33
N ASP A 328 -1.17 -1.95 -19.92
CA ASP A 328 -2.29 -2.87 -19.69
C ASP A 328 -2.10 -3.79 -18.48
N LEU A 329 -0.94 -3.72 -17.83
CA LEU A 329 -0.65 -4.45 -16.59
C LEU A 329 -1.45 -3.89 -15.41
N GLY A 330 -1.85 -4.75 -14.48
CA GLY A 330 -2.58 -4.38 -13.28
C GLY A 330 -2.02 -5.05 -12.02
N LEU A 331 -2.83 -5.03 -10.95
CA LEU A 331 -2.41 -5.51 -9.63
C LEU A 331 -2.01 -7.00 -9.63
N ALA A 332 -2.61 -7.84 -10.48
CA ALA A 332 -2.27 -9.26 -10.56
C ALA A 332 -0.83 -9.44 -11.05
N GLU A 333 -0.47 -8.73 -12.12
CA GLU A 333 0.87 -8.73 -12.71
C GLU A 333 1.90 -8.17 -11.74
N LYS A 334 1.54 -7.14 -10.96
CA LYS A 334 2.41 -6.61 -9.89
C LYS A 334 2.77 -7.68 -8.85
N ARG A 335 1.81 -8.53 -8.46
CA ARG A 335 2.08 -9.62 -7.50
C ARG A 335 3.02 -10.67 -8.09
N VAL A 336 2.86 -11.00 -9.38
CA VAL A 336 3.77 -11.92 -10.09
C VAL A 336 5.18 -11.33 -10.13
N TYR A 337 5.31 -10.05 -10.48
CA TYR A 337 6.59 -9.34 -10.48
C TYR A 337 7.27 -9.36 -9.10
N HIS A 338 6.52 -9.03 -8.03
CA HIS A 338 7.02 -9.12 -6.66
C HIS A 338 7.44 -10.53 -6.25
N ALA A 339 6.67 -11.56 -6.63
CA ALA A 339 7.00 -12.94 -6.32
C ALA A 339 8.28 -13.38 -7.04
N ALA A 340 8.46 -12.96 -8.30
CA ALA A 340 9.64 -13.25 -9.08
C ALA A 340 10.89 -12.58 -8.49
N LEU A 341 10.79 -11.30 -8.11
CA LEU A 341 11.88 -10.57 -7.44
C LEU A 341 12.28 -11.17 -6.09
N ASN A 342 11.34 -11.76 -5.34
CA ASN A 342 11.63 -12.43 -4.07
C ASN A 342 12.13 -13.87 -4.24
N GLY A 343 12.36 -14.35 -5.48
CA GLY A 343 12.77 -15.72 -5.76
C GLY A 343 11.68 -16.78 -5.55
N ASN A 344 10.43 -16.35 -5.27
CA ASN A 344 9.33 -17.23 -4.91
C ASN A 344 8.51 -17.75 -6.11
N SER A 345 8.87 -17.40 -7.35
CA SER A 345 8.12 -17.84 -8.53
C SER A 345 8.96 -18.04 -9.78
N LEU A 346 9.72 -19.13 -9.81
CA LEU A 346 9.84 -19.95 -11.02
C LEU A 346 9.18 -21.34 -10.85
N ALA A 347 9.03 -21.83 -9.62
CA ALA A 347 8.48 -23.17 -9.34
C ALA A 347 6.93 -23.25 -9.24
N ARG A 348 6.25 -22.18 -8.82
CA ARG A 348 4.77 -22.21 -8.63
C ARG A 348 3.94 -21.80 -9.84
N ALA A 349 4.53 -21.09 -10.82
CA ALA A 349 3.81 -20.61 -11.99
C ALA A 349 3.65 -21.68 -13.10
N LEU A 350 4.50 -22.72 -13.08
CA LEU A 350 4.39 -23.86 -14.01
C LEU A 350 3.48 -24.96 -13.48
N HIS A 351 3.40 -25.15 -12.16
CA HIS A 351 2.56 -26.19 -11.57
C HIS A 351 1.05 -25.90 -11.57
N GLN A 352 0.61 -24.70 -11.92
CA GLN A 352 -0.82 -24.35 -11.89
C GLN A 352 -1.46 -24.27 -13.29
N LYS A 353 -0.72 -24.69 -14.33
CA LYS A 353 -1.25 -24.79 -15.70
C LYS A 353 -1.40 -26.23 -16.19
N ASP A 354 -0.92 -27.21 -15.40
CA ASP A 354 -0.92 -28.63 -15.75
C ASP A 354 -1.78 -29.50 -14.81
N ASP A 355 -2.62 -28.91 -13.95
CA ASP A 355 -3.60 -29.63 -13.12
C ASP A 355 -5.04 -29.16 -13.38
#